data_AF-A0A2E0FGK6-F1
#
_entry.id   AF-A0A2E0FGK6-F1
#
_cell.length_a   1.000
_cell.length_b   1.000
_cell.length_c   1.000
_cell.angle_alpha   90.00
_cell.angle_beta   90.00
_cell.angle_gamma   90.00
#
_symmetry.space_group_name_H-M   'P 1'
#
loop_
_entity.id
_entity.type
_entity.pdbx_description
1 polymer ?
#
loop_
_entity_poly.entity_id
_entity_poly.type
_entity_poly.pdbx_seq_one_letter_code
_entity_poly.pdbx_strand_id
1 'polypeptide(L)'
;MPDRSKTPYLVSTIATGIFNDEFDSDTGFATIASISGWLANNVGLLNTTLYTAFSGSGSATEYPDDTVVQPSGSFRFEEADIYKQVYLTNYYTKKARAVLKGIDSSVDFISLREGDSVITRTNKNEIAKTYRGFAKDAQERLDDLVAKYNIYAAEPIQVAGTDASTNASGDIYAAYDYRGRVGY
;
A
#
# COMPACT_ATOMS: atom_id res chain seq x y z
N MET A 1 -23.92 -8.72 -6.61
CA MET A 1 -22.61 -8.09 -6.36
C MET A 1 -21.54 -9.14 -6.59
N PRO A 2 -20.46 -8.87 -7.34
CA PRO A 2 -19.40 -9.83 -7.57
C PRO A 2 -18.79 -10.30 -6.23
N ASP A 3 -18.42 -11.58 -6.14
CA ASP A 3 -17.78 -12.17 -4.97
C ASP A 3 -16.39 -11.52 -4.77
N ARG A 4 -16.25 -10.74 -3.69
CA ARG A 4 -15.02 -10.01 -3.33
C ARG A 4 -13.81 -10.92 -3.12
N SER A 5 -14.02 -12.23 -2.91
CA SER A 5 -12.94 -13.20 -2.73
C SER A 5 -12.39 -13.80 -4.04
N LYS A 6 -13.05 -13.55 -5.18
CA LYS A 6 -12.74 -14.21 -6.46
C LYS A 6 -12.45 -13.28 -7.63
N THR A 7 -12.74 -11.98 -7.50
CA THR A 7 -12.45 -11.02 -8.57
C THR A 7 -10.97 -10.64 -8.56
N PRO A 8 -10.19 -10.97 -9.61
CA PRO A 8 -8.82 -10.52 -9.73
C PRO A 8 -8.75 -8.99 -9.81
N TYR A 9 -7.83 -8.36 -9.08
CA TYR A 9 -7.55 -6.94 -9.26
C TYR A 9 -6.63 -6.76 -10.46
N LEU A 10 -7.18 -6.06 -11.45
CA LEU A 10 -6.48 -5.70 -12.67
C LEU A 10 -5.70 -4.41 -12.47
N VAL A 11 -4.46 -4.39 -12.94
CA VAL A 11 -3.62 -3.17 -12.90
C VAL A 11 -4.28 -2.03 -13.68
N SER A 12 -4.97 -2.33 -14.80
CA SER A 12 -5.73 -1.32 -15.55
C SER A 12 -6.85 -0.66 -14.72
N THR A 13 -7.47 -1.40 -13.81
CA THR A 13 -8.57 -0.88 -12.97
C THR A 13 -8.03 0.12 -11.97
N ILE A 14 -6.92 -0.20 -11.31
CA ILE A 14 -6.22 0.73 -10.40
C ILE A 14 -5.75 1.96 -11.18
N ALA A 15 -5.14 1.76 -12.36
CA ALA A 15 -4.66 2.84 -13.20
C ALA A 15 -5.79 3.77 -13.68
N THR A 16 -6.95 3.22 -14.03
CA THR A 16 -8.13 3.98 -14.45
C THR A 16 -8.69 4.79 -13.28
N GLY A 17 -8.75 4.21 -12.08
CA GLY A 17 -9.14 4.92 -10.86
C GLY A 17 -8.22 6.11 -10.58
N ILE A 18 -6.89 5.91 -10.64
CA ILE A 18 -5.93 7.02 -10.49
C ILE A 18 -6.15 8.10 -11.56
N PHE A 19 -6.29 7.70 -12.83
CA PHE A 19 -6.45 8.64 -13.93
C PHE A 19 -7.71 9.49 -13.80
N ASN A 20 -8.83 8.88 -13.43
CA ASN A 20 -10.10 9.59 -13.29
C ASN A 20 -10.17 10.40 -11.99
N ASP A 21 -9.77 9.82 -10.86
CA ASP A 21 -9.98 10.42 -9.54
C ASP A 21 -8.91 11.47 -9.21
N GLU A 22 -7.65 11.23 -9.56
CA GLU A 22 -6.50 12.06 -9.15
C GLU A 22 -6.08 13.07 -10.22
N PHE A 23 -6.34 12.74 -11.49
CA PHE A 23 -5.95 13.56 -12.64
C PHE A 23 -7.15 14.07 -13.46
N ASP A 24 -8.38 13.83 -13.01
CA ASP A 24 -9.61 14.34 -13.64
C ASP A 24 -9.71 13.97 -15.13
N SER A 25 -9.15 12.80 -15.49
CA SER A 25 -9.00 12.33 -16.87
C SER A 25 -8.14 13.21 -17.80
N ASP A 26 -7.26 14.05 -17.25
CA ASP A 26 -6.39 14.92 -18.02
C ASP A 26 -5.07 14.24 -18.42
N THR A 27 -4.99 13.93 -19.72
CA THR A 27 -3.81 13.32 -20.36
C THR A 27 -2.54 14.17 -20.32
N GLY A 28 -2.63 15.47 -20.03
CA GLY A 28 -1.49 16.37 -19.85
C GLY A 28 -0.67 16.05 -18.59
N PHE A 29 -1.28 15.42 -17.58
CA PHE A 29 -0.60 15.06 -16.34
C PHE A 29 -0.01 13.66 -16.37
N ALA A 30 -0.81 12.67 -16.79
CA ALA A 30 -0.44 11.27 -16.93
C ALA A 30 -1.43 10.57 -17.88
N THR A 31 -0.99 9.49 -18.54
CA THR A 31 -1.87 8.63 -19.34
C THR A 31 -2.11 7.31 -18.62
N ILE A 32 -3.26 6.65 -18.86
CA ILE A 32 -3.57 5.34 -18.27
C ILE A 32 -2.43 4.34 -18.53
N ALA A 33 -1.90 4.30 -19.76
CA ALA A 33 -0.78 3.43 -20.11
C ALA A 33 0.50 3.70 -19.31
N SER A 34 0.80 4.98 -19.02
CA SER A 34 1.95 5.33 -18.19
C SER A 34 1.77 4.95 -16.72
N ILE A 35 0.54 5.03 -16.22
CA ILE A 35 0.18 4.66 -14.84
C ILE A 35 0.22 3.13 -14.71
N SER A 36 -0.48 2.40 -15.58
CA SER A 36 -0.53 0.93 -15.56
C SER A 36 0.87 0.31 -15.76
N GLY A 37 1.66 0.85 -16.68
CA GLY A 37 3.04 0.42 -16.88
C GLY A 37 3.93 0.67 -15.65
N TRP A 38 3.71 1.76 -14.92
CA TRP A 38 4.43 1.98 -13.66
C TRP A 38 4.00 0.98 -12.59
N LEU A 39 2.69 0.77 -12.42
CA LEU A 39 2.15 -0.17 -11.44
C LEU A 39 2.67 -1.59 -11.70
N ALA A 40 2.50 -2.13 -12.92
CA ALA A 40 2.97 -3.49 -13.24
C ALA A 40 4.46 -3.73 -12.88
N ASN A 41 5.32 -2.72 -13.07
CA ASN A 41 6.76 -2.82 -12.79
C ASN A 41 7.18 -2.56 -11.33
N ASN A 42 6.31 -1.97 -10.50
CA ASN A 42 6.67 -1.51 -9.16
C ASN A 42 5.86 -2.20 -8.05
N VAL A 43 5.25 -3.36 -8.31
CA VAL A 43 4.54 -4.15 -7.28
C VAL A 43 5.46 -4.52 -6.11
N GLY A 44 6.76 -4.71 -6.38
CA GLY A 44 7.76 -4.98 -5.34
C GLY A 44 7.87 -3.85 -4.29
N LEU A 45 7.62 -2.60 -4.66
CA LEU A 45 7.64 -1.48 -3.72
C LEU A 45 6.47 -1.57 -2.73
N LEU A 46 5.30 -2.00 -3.20
CA LEU A 46 4.15 -2.26 -2.33
C LEU A 46 4.47 -3.38 -1.34
N ASN A 47 5.07 -4.46 -1.81
CA ASN A 47 5.47 -5.60 -0.98
C ASN A 47 6.41 -5.20 0.15
N THR A 48 7.41 -4.37 -0.14
CA THR A 48 8.32 -3.86 0.90
C THR A 48 7.64 -2.93 1.89
N THR A 49 6.53 -2.29 1.50
CA THR A 49 5.77 -1.37 2.35
C THR A 49 4.79 -2.10 3.26
N LEU A 50 4.12 -3.15 2.73
CA LEU A 50 3.10 -3.92 3.45
C LEU A 50 3.61 -5.22 4.07
N TYR A 51 4.88 -5.56 3.89
CA TYR A 51 5.45 -6.85 4.27
C TYR A 51 4.72 -8.05 3.65
N THR A 52 4.31 -7.89 2.38
CA THR A 52 3.58 -8.91 1.60
C THR A 52 4.42 -9.42 0.42
N ALA A 53 3.86 -10.33 -0.39
CA ALA A 53 4.51 -10.94 -1.54
C ALA A 53 3.60 -11.00 -2.77
N PHE A 54 3.05 -9.86 -3.18
CA PHE A 54 2.25 -9.77 -4.40
C PHE A 54 3.11 -9.87 -5.67
N SER A 55 2.55 -10.37 -6.77
CA SER A 55 3.20 -10.39 -8.08
C SER A 55 2.41 -9.59 -9.11
N GLY A 56 3.12 -8.79 -9.93
CA GLY A 56 2.56 -8.02 -11.03
C GLY A 56 2.77 -8.68 -12.39
N SER A 57 2.81 -10.02 -12.43
CA SER A 57 3.08 -10.78 -13.65
C SER A 57 2.05 -11.89 -13.89
N GLY A 58 0.91 -11.83 -13.20
CA GLY A 58 -0.18 -12.77 -13.42
C GLY A 58 -0.95 -12.45 -14.69
N SER A 59 -1.31 -13.49 -15.45
CA SER A 59 -2.35 -13.42 -16.47
C SER A 59 -3.60 -14.10 -15.91
N ALA A 60 -4.74 -13.41 -15.92
CA ALA A 60 -6.01 -14.03 -15.58
C ALA A 60 -6.55 -14.74 -16.82
N THR A 61 -7.07 -15.95 -16.65
CA THR A 61 -7.72 -16.70 -17.74
C THR A 61 -8.88 -15.92 -18.38
N GLU A 62 -9.53 -15.05 -17.61
CA GLU A 62 -10.65 -14.21 -18.06
C GLU A 62 -10.18 -12.89 -18.72
N TYR A 63 -8.99 -12.40 -18.39
CA TYR A 63 -8.43 -11.15 -18.89
C TYR A 63 -6.98 -11.36 -19.37
N PRO A 64 -6.80 -11.93 -20.57
CA PRO A 64 -5.48 -12.33 -21.07
C PRO A 64 -4.58 -11.14 -21.42
N ASP A 65 -5.17 -9.99 -21.76
CA ASP A 65 -4.46 -8.78 -22.20
C ASP A 65 -4.09 -7.82 -21.07
N ASP A 66 -4.39 -8.17 -19.81
CA ASP A 66 -4.14 -7.31 -18.65
C ASP A 66 -3.29 -8.00 -17.58
N THR A 67 -2.57 -7.19 -16.82
CA THR A 67 -1.77 -7.65 -15.69
C THR A 67 -2.63 -7.78 -14.46
N VAL A 68 -2.65 -8.97 -13.88
CA VAL A 68 -3.35 -9.26 -12.64
C VAL A 68 -2.37 -9.28 -11.49
N VAL A 69 -2.75 -8.60 -10.39
CA VAL A 69 -1.99 -8.69 -9.14
C VAL A 69 -2.30 -10.03 -8.47
N GLN A 70 -1.28 -10.85 -8.26
CA GLN A 70 -1.40 -12.16 -7.61
C GLN A 70 -0.81 -12.14 -6.19
N PRO A 71 -1.20 -13.08 -5.30
CA PRO A 71 -2.26 -14.07 -5.46
C PRO A 71 -3.66 -13.44 -5.54
N SER A 72 -4.47 -13.90 -6.49
CA SER A 72 -5.86 -13.46 -6.66
C SER A 72 -6.67 -13.82 -5.41
N GLY A 73 -7.48 -12.88 -4.91
CA GLY A 73 -8.28 -13.04 -3.69
C GLY A 73 -7.58 -12.60 -2.40
N SER A 74 -6.24 -12.46 -2.41
CA SER A 74 -5.49 -11.86 -1.29
C SER A 74 -5.36 -10.35 -1.42
N PHE A 75 -5.21 -9.84 -2.64
CA PHE A 75 -5.20 -8.40 -2.90
C PHE A 75 -6.64 -7.86 -2.91
N ARG A 76 -6.95 -6.89 -2.04
CA ARG A 76 -8.29 -6.31 -1.85
C ARG A 76 -8.29 -4.80 -2.10
N PHE A 77 -9.36 -4.14 -1.70
CA PHE A 77 -9.55 -2.69 -1.89
C PHE A 77 -8.57 -1.89 -1.04
N GLU A 78 -8.23 -2.39 0.14
CA GLU A 78 -7.31 -1.77 1.09
C GLU A 78 -5.89 -1.70 0.49
N GLU A 79 -5.39 -2.80 -0.07
CA GLU A 79 -4.09 -2.84 -0.74
C GLU A 79 -4.12 -2.03 -2.04
N ALA A 80 -5.25 -2.02 -2.76
CA ALA A 80 -5.43 -1.18 -3.95
C ALA A 80 -5.32 0.32 -3.63
N ASP A 81 -5.94 0.77 -2.52
CA ASP A 81 -5.92 2.17 -2.09
C ASP A 81 -4.51 2.57 -1.60
N ILE A 82 -3.86 1.70 -0.83
CA ILE A 82 -2.45 1.89 -0.46
C ILE A 82 -1.58 1.96 -1.70
N TYR A 83 -1.83 1.12 -2.71
CA TYR A 83 -1.02 1.10 -3.91
C TYR A 83 -1.20 2.34 -4.79
N LYS A 84 -2.42 2.86 -4.88
CA LYS A 84 -2.72 4.19 -5.43
C LYS A 84 -1.88 5.26 -4.70
N GLN A 85 -1.85 5.22 -3.37
CA GLN A 85 -1.09 6.19 -2.58
C GLN A 85 0.43 6.08 -2.82
N VAL A 86 0.97 4.87 -2.93
CA VAL A 86 2.39 4.63 -3.28
C VAL A 86 2.73 5.25 -4.65
N TYR A 87 1.84 5.12 -5.64
CA TYR A 87 2.01 5.76 -6.95
C TYR A 87 2.06 7.29 -6.83
N LEU A 88 1.13 7.90 -6.09
CA LEU A 88 1.04 9.35 -5.94
C LEU A 88 2.30 9.95 -5.30
N THR A 89 2.82 9.32 -4.25
CA THR A 89 4.08 9.73 -3.62
C THR A 89 5.23 9.73 -4.64
N ASN A 90 5.34 8.68 -5.46
CA ASN A 90 6.38 8.61 -6.49
C ASN A 90 6.17 9.68 -7.57
N TYR A 91 4.93 9.89 -8.00
CA TYR A 91 4.55 10.85 -9.03
C TYR A 91 4.95 12.27 -8.62
N TYR A 92 4.54 12.74 -7.44
CA TYR A 92 4.88 14.09 -6.97
C TYR A 92 6.39 14.25 -6.73
N THR A 93 7.06 13.23 -6.21
CA THR A 93 8.52 13.24 -6.05
C THR A 93 9.23 13.35 -7.41
N LYS A 94 8.74 12.65 -8.44
CA LYS A 94 9.27 12.74 -9.81
C LYS A 94 9.02 14.12 -10.42
N LYS A 95 7.83 14.70 -10.25
CA LYS A 95 7.52 16.06 -10.72
C LYS A 95 8.39 17.10 -10.04
N ALA A 96 8.58 17.02 -8.72
CA ALA A 96 9.50 17.90 -7.99
C ALA A 96 10.93 17.84 -8.56
N ARG A 97 11.46 16.64 -8.79
CA ARG A 97 12.79 16.45 -9.40
C ARG A 97 12.87 16.97 -10.83
N ALA A 98 11.82 16.78 -11.63
CA ALA A 98 11.78 17.26 -13.01
C ALA A 98 11.82 18.80 -13.08
N VAL A 99 11.07 19.49 -12.20
CA VAL A 99 11.12 20.96 -12.09
C VAL A 99 12.53 21.43 -11.75
N LEU A 100 13.17 20.81 -10.75
CA LEU A 100 14.54 21.16 -10.35
C LEU A 100 15.57 20.92 -11.46
N LYS A 101 15.48 19.80 -12.17
CA LYS A 101 16.34 19.53 -13.33
C LYS A 101 16.19 20.60 -14.42
N GLY A 102 14.98 21.10 -14.62
CA GLY A 102 14.70 22.20 -15.56
C GLY A 102 15.22 23.57 -15.11
N ILE A 103 15.55 23.74 -13.83
CA ILE A 103 16.23 24.94 -13.30
C ILE A 103 17.71 24.86 -13.65
N ASP A 104 18.38 23.74 -13.37
CA ASP A 104 19.82 23.59 -13.61
C ASP A 104 20.21 23.73 -15.09
N SER A 105 19.30 23.40 -16.02
CA SER A 105 19.56 23.47 -17.46
C SER A 105 19.24 24.83 -18.12
N SER A 106 18.69 25.79 -17.39
CA SER A 106 18.11 27.03 -17.94
C SER A 106 18.73 28.26 -17.27
N VAL A 107 19.18 29.24 -18.06
CA VAL A 107 19.44 30.61 -17.56
C VAL A 107 18.07 31.26 -17.29
N ASP A 108 17.48 30.92 -16.15
CA ASP A 108 16.12 31.34 -15.79
C ASP A 108 16.16 32.63 -14.98
N PHE A 109 15.64 33.72 -15.55
CA PHE A 109 15.48 34.99 -14.84
C PHE A 109 14.09 35.07 -14.21
N ILE A 110 14.02 35.58 -12.99
CA ILE A 110 12.75 35.68 -12.24
C ILE A 110 12.01 36.97 -12.61
N SER A 111 12.74 38.06 -12.82
CA SER A 111 12.19 39.36 -13.20
C SER A 111 13.10 40.04 -14.22
N LEU A 112 12.51 40.54 -15.29
CA LEU A 112 13.18 41.43 -16.23
C LEU A 112 12.54 42.80 -16.13
N ARG A 113 13.36 43.82 -15.88
CA ARG A 113 12.93 45.22 -15.87
C ARG A 113 13.59 45.93 -17.04
N GLU A 114 12.76 46.49 -17.93
CA GLU A 114 13.19 47.28 -19.07
C GLU A 114 12.47 48.63 -19.00
N GLY A 115 13.20 49.68 -18.60
CA GLY A 115 12.64 51.02 -18.39
C GLY A 115 11.53 51.03 -17.33
N ASP A 116 10.29 51.20 -17.80
CA ASP A 116 9.07 51.28 -16.98
C ASP A 116 8.25 49.96 -16.96
N SER A 117 8.67 48.96 -17.74
CA SER A 117 8.00 47.65 -17.77
C SER A 117 8.73 46.62 -16.91
N VAL A 118 7.97 45.85 -16.12
CA VAL A 118 8.48 44.70 -15.35
C VAL A 118 7.72 43.44 -15.76
N ILE A 119 8.44 42.43 -16.22
CA ILE A 119 7.91 41.09 -16.48
C ILE A 119 8.45 40.15 -15.40
N THR A 120 7.56 39.58 -14.60
CA THR A 120 7.88 38.55 -13.60
C THR A 120 7.41 37.19 -14.08
N ARG A 121 8.29 36.19 -14.07
CA ARG A 121 7.94 34.79 -14.36
C ARG A 121 7.66 34.03 -13.07
N THR A 122 6.89 32.95 -13.17
CA THR A 122 6.64 32.05 -12.02
C THR A 122 7.94 31.44 -11.54
N ASN A 123 8.22 31.56 -10.25
CA ASN A 123 9.44 31.03 -9.66
C ASN A 123 9.39 29.49 -9.63
N LYS A 124 10.19 28.84 -10.46
CA LYS A 124 10.29 27.37 -10.51
C LYS A 124 10.71 26.74 -9.18
N ASN A 125 11.45 27.47 -8.33
CA ASN A 125 11.78 26.99 -6.99
C ASN A 125 10.54 26.89 -6.09
N GLU A 126 9.60 27.83 -6.19
CA GLU A 126 8.34 27.76 -5.45
C GLU A 126 7.49 26.60 -5.94
N ILE A 127 7.40 26.38 -7.26
CA ILE A 127 6.72 25.21 -7.83
C ILE A 127 7.33 23.89 -7.32
N ALA A 128 8.67 23.80 -7.29
CA ALA A 128 9.36 22.61 -6.78
C ALA A 128 9.09 22.37 -5.29
N LYS A 129 9.02 23.43 -4.48
CA LYS A 129 8.63 23.34 -3.06
C LYS A 129 7.19 22.84 -2.91
N THR A 130 6.25 23.36 -3.70
CA THR A 130 4.85 22.90 -3.67
C THR A 130 4.74 21.42 -3.99
N TYR A 131 5.43 20.93 -5.04
CA TYR A 131 5.42 19.50 -5.35
C TYR A 131 6.08 18.63 -4.27
N ARG A 132 7.12 19.13 -3.59
CA ARG A 132 7.68 18.43 -2.41
C ARG A 132 6.70 18.40 -1.24
N GLY A 133 5.91 19.46 -1.06
CA GLY A 133 4.81 19.50 -0.09
C GLY A 133 3.80 18.39 -0.36
N PHE A 134 3.26 18.34 -1.59
CA PHE A 134 2.33 17.28 -1.98
C PHE A 134 2.93 15.87 -1.85
N ALA A 135 4.21 15.69 -2.18
CA ALA A 135 4.88 14.41 -1.97
C ALA A 135 4.97 14.02 -0.50
N LYS A 136 5.21 14.99 0.40
CA LYS A 136 5.24 14.79 1.85
C LYS A 136 3.85 14.45 2.39
N ASP A 137 2.84 15.21 2.00
CA ASP A 137 1.44 14.96 2.41
C ASP A 137 0.99 13.57 1.92
N ALA A 138 1.38 13.19 0.70
CA ALA A 138 1.11 11.86 0.15
C ALA A 138 1.84 10.75 0.91
N GLN A 139 3.08 10.99 1.35
CA GLN A 139 3.84 10.05 2.18
C GLN A 139 3.20 9.91 3.57
N GLU A 140 2.78 11.01 4.21
CA GLU A 140 2.12 10.98 5.52
C GLU A 140 0.81 10.19 5.46
N ARG A 141 0.03 10.37 4.39
CA ARG A 141 -1.17 9.55 4.15
C ARG A 141 -0.83 8.08 3.91
N LEU A 142 0.24 7.78 3.17
CA LEU A 142 0.69 6.40 2.96
C LEU A 142 1.03 5.73 4.30
N ASP A 143 1.82 6.41 5.14
CA ASP A 143 2.25 5.88 6.43
C ASP A 143 1.07 5.60 7.36
N ASP A 144 0.06 6.49 7.38
CA ASP A 144 -1.18 6.30 8.13
C ASP A 144 -2.00 5.09 7.64
N LEU A 145 -2.16 4.94 6.32
CA LEU A 145 -2.87 3.79 5.74
C LEU A 145 -2.14 2.48 6.04
N VAL A 146 -0.81 2.44 5.90
CA VAL A 146 0.01 1.27 6.19
C VAL A 146 -0.06 0.90 7.67
N ALA A 147 -0.01 1.88 8.57
CA ALA A 147 -0.16 1.65 10.00
C ALA A 147 -1.53 1.03 10.32
N LYS A 148 -2.62 1.58 9.79
CA LYS A 148 -3.98 1.05 9.97
C LYS A 148 -4.13 -0.35 9.40
N TYR A 149 -3.59 -0.59 8.21
CA TYR A 149 -3.61 -1.89 7.56
C TYR A 149 -2.86 -2.95 8.38
N ASN A 150 -1.66 -2.63 8.85
CA ASN A 150 -0.84 -3.56 9.64
C ASN A 150 -1.48 -3.86 11.01
N ILE A 151 -2.10 -2.87 11.66
CA ILE A 151 -2.83 -3.09 12.92
C ILE A 151 -4.01 -4.04 12.68
N TYR A 152 -4.76 -3.86 11.59
CA TYR A 152 -5.87 -4.74 11.26
C TYR A 152 -5.42 -6.16 10.94
N ALA A 153 -4.31 -6.31 10.21
CA ALA A 153 -3.74 -7.62 9.86
C ALA A 153 -3.08 -8.33 11.06
N ALA A 154 -2.72 -7.59 12.11
CA ALA A 154 -2.17 -8.16 13.34
C ALA A 154 -3.29 -8.79 14.19
N GLU A 155 -3.70 -10.01 13.84
CA GLU A 155 -4.60 -10.80 14.69
C GLU A 155 -3.94 -11.08 16.05
N PRO A 156 -4.59 -10.77 17.19
CA PRO A 156 -4.02 -11.05 18.50
C PRO A 156 -3.94 -12.56 18.73
N ILE A 157 -2.73 -13.06 18.90
CA ILE A 157 -2.51 -14.47 19.23
C ILE A 157 -2.83 -14.64 20.72
N GLN A 158 -3.84 -15.45 21.05
CA GLN A 158 -4.08 -15.82 22.44
C GLN A 158 -2.93 -16.70 22.95
N VAL A 159 -2.33 -16.29 24.06
CA VAL A 159 -1.41 -17.15 24.81
C VAL A 159 -2.26 -17.90 25.83
N ALA A 160 -2.79 -19.06 25.46
CA ALA A 160 -3.42 -19.95 26.42
C ALA A 160 -2.32 -20.58 27.27
N GLY A 161 -2.29 -20.26 28.57
CA GLY A 161 -1.32 -20.83 29.50
C GLY A 161 -1.55 -22.33 29.70
N THR A 162 -0.57 -23.15 29.30
CA THR A 162 -0.55 -24.59 29.58
C THR A 162 -0.15 -24.90 31.04
N ASP A 163 -0.18 -23.91 31.93
CA ASP A 163 0.29 -24.05 33.32
C ASP A 163 -0.73 -24.71 34.27
N ALA A 164 -1.97 -24.91 33.81
CA ALA A 164 -2.99 -25.58 34.60
C ALA A 164 -2.60 -27.05 34.80
N SER A 165 -1.91 -27.34 35.91
CA SER A 165 -1.63 -28.71 36.33
C SER A 165 -2.96 -29.44 36.47
N THR A 166 -3.14 -30.53 35.74
CA THR A 166 -4.31 -31.42 35.80
C THR A 166 -4.43 -32.18 37.14
N ASN A 167 -3.58 -31.88 38.14
CA ASN A 167 -3.54 -32.57 39.42
C ASN A 167 -4.29 -31.83 40.55
N ALA A 168 -5.34 -31.09 40.22
CA ALA A 168 -6.30 -30.59 41.21
C ALA A 168 -7.67 -31.28 41.03
N SER A 169 -7.68 -32.61 40.96
CA SER A 169 -8.91 -33.40 41.00
C SER A 169 -8.80 -34.48 42.08
N GLY A 170 -9.15 -34.08 43.30
CA GLY A 170 -10.20 -34.72 44.10
C GLY A 170 -10.13 -36.18 44.57
N ASP A 171 -9.20 -37.03 44.14
CA ASP A 171 -9.33 -38.49 44.38
C ASP A 171 -8.26 -39.04 45.34
N ILE A 172 -8.48 -38.88 46.65
CA ILE A 172 -7.62 -39.49 47.72
C ILE A 172 -8.30 -40.71 48.40
N TYR A 173 -9.49 -41.15 47.99
CA TYR A 173 -10.14 -42.32 48.59
C TYR A 173 -10.06 -43.58 47.71
N ALA A 174 -8.84 -44.03 47.42
CA ALA A 174 -8.60 -45.39 46.98
C ALA A 174 -7.55 -46.03 47.90
N ALA A 175 -7.83 -47.26 48.33
CA ALA A 175 -6.99 -48.16 49.13
C ALA A 175 -7.04 -48.01 50.66
N TYR A 176 -8.10 -48.57 51.26
CA TYR A 176 -7.93 -49.50 52.38
C TYR A 176 -8.83 -50.72 52.17
N ASP A 177 -8.33 -51.65 51.37
CA ASP A 177 -8.85 -53.01 51.31
C ASP A 177 -8.43 -53.74 52.61
N TYR A 178 -9.37 -53.88 53.55
CA TYR A 178 -9.22 -54.69 54.76
C TYR A 178 -10.43 -55.61 54.94
N ARG A 179 -10.55 -56.62 54.08
CA ARG A 179 -11.31 -57.87 54.35
C ARG A 179 -10.59 -59.00 53.61
N GLY A 180 -10.17 -60.11 54.21
CA GLY A 180 -10.40 -60.69 55.52
C GLY A 180 -9.57 -61.98 55.60
N ARG A 181 -9.17 -62.28 56.83
CA ARG A 181 -8.21 -63.28 57.30
C ARG A 181 -8.56 -64.74 56.94
N VAL A 182 -7.52 -65.52 56.65
CA VAL A 182 -7.49 -67.00 56.50
C VAL A 182 -7.52 -67.71 57.87
N GLY A 183 -8.21 -68.86 57.95
CA GLY A 183 -8.17 -69.85 59.06
C GLY A 183 -9.35 -69.71 60.03
N TYR A 184 -10.15 -70.74 60.34
CA TYR A 184 -9.87 -72.18 60.54
C TYR A 184 -10.89 -73.09 59.86
#